data_AF-A0A4E0QXX4-F1
#
_entry.id   AF-A0A4E0QXX4-F1
#
_cell.length_a   1.000
_cell.length_b   1.000
_cell.length_c   1.000
_cell.angle_alpha   90.00
_cell.angle_beta   90.00
_cell.angle_gamma   90.00
#
_symmetry.space_group_name_H-M   'P 1'
#
loop_
_entity.id
_entity.type
_entity.pdbx_description
1 polymer ?
#
loop_
_entity_poly.entity_id
_entity_poly.type
_entity_poly.pdbx_seq_one_letter_code
_entity_poly.pdbx_strand_id
1 'polypeptide(L)'
;MSLMSIIGCEIFAKEISQLLGKDRDIECLIVINEKKSDVAKEFDELGTAYQKLSPDMLPLGLKQKKGFNVIVDLQSVSLHNDQSKVKKETYEKIKFYGKVSSGVLLLYDIGNDTFADVYSDFKRSRFHMMTLGDTAGKNSEKVEGIGFCIGNRTGGEIPDPLILEAYESSYVQLKEKLVI
;
A
#
# COMPACT_ATOMS: atom_id res chain seq x y z
N MET A 1 -5.46 -4.02 -18.27
CA MET A 1 -5.53 -2.65 -17.72
C MET A 1 -5.08 -2.72 -16.28
N SER A 2 -4.04 -1.96 -15.94
CA SER A 2 -3.19 -2.30 -14.80
C SER A 2 -3.24 -1.15 -13.79
N LEU A 3 -4.31 -1.12 -12.99
CA LEU A 3 -4.44 -0.20 -11.86
C LEU A 3 -4.21 -0.97 -10.56
N MET A 4 -3.20 -0.56 -9.81
CA MET A 4 -2.89 -1.05 -8.47
C MET A 4 -3.33 -0.01 -7.44
N SER A 5 -3.96 -0.46 -6.35
CA SER A 5 -4.23 0.37 -5.18
C SER A 5 -3.40 -0.12 -4.00
N ILE A 6 -2.64 0.78 -3.39
CA ILE A 6 -1.81 0.52 -2.23
C ILE A 6 -2.51 1.11 -1.02
N ILE A 7 -2.79 0.26 -0.03
CA ILE A 7 -3.37 0.64 1.25
C ILE A 7 -2.32 0.35 2.32
N GLY A 8 -1.92 1.35 3.09
CA GLY A 8 -0.87 1.22 4.11
C GLY A 8 -1.00 2.26 5.22
N CYS A 9 0.03 2.39 6.05
CA CYS A 9 0.08 3.40 7.11
C CYS A 9 1.04 4.55 6.77
N GLU A 10 0.70 5.76 7.22
CA GLU A 10 1.54 6.96 7.13
C GLU A 10 2.94 6.79 7.74
N ILE A 11 3.12 5.93 8.75
CA ILE A 11 4.43 5.64 9.35
C ILE A 11 5.44 5.05 8.35
N PHE A 12 4.94 4.51 7.23
CA PHE A 12 5.74 3.94 6.14
C PHE A 12 5.76 4.81 4.89
N ALA A 13 5.39 6.08 5.01
CA ALA A 13 5.36 7.03 3.89
C ALA A 13 6.70 7.07 3.13
N LYS A 14 7.83 7.01 3.84
CA LYS A 14 9.18 7.01 3.26
C LYS A 14 9.50 5.75 2.46
N GLU A 15 9.18 4.58 2.98
CA GLU A 15 9.40 3.32 2.24
C GLU A 15 8.54 3.28 0.98
N ILE A 16 7.28 3.69 1.11
CA ILE A 16 6.34 3.70 0.00
C ILE A 16 6.77 4.74 -1.06
N SER A 17 7.22 5.92 -0.64
CA SER A 17 7.67 6.95 -1.57
C SER A 17 8.94 6.53 -2.31
N GLN A 18 9.89 5.91 -1.61
CA GLN A 18 11.10 5.38 -2.23
C GLN A 18 10.84 4.21 -3.19
N LEU A 19 9.93 3.31 -2.83
CA LEU A 19 9.53 2.21 -3.69
C LEU A 19 8.96 2.74 -5.01
N LEU A 20 7.99 3.65 -4.92
CA LEU A 20 7.25 4.13 -6.09
C LEU A 20 8.06 5.17 -6.90
N GLY A 21 8.88 5.98 -6.25
CA GLY A 21 9.74 6.95 -6.94
C GLY A 21 10.84 6.32 -7.80
N LYS A 22 11.19 5.05 -7.56
CA LYS A 22 12.14 4.28 -8.38
C LYS A 22 11.50 3.64 -9.61
N ASP A 23 10.19 3.43 -9.59
CA ASP A 23 9.49 2.71 -10.66
C ASP A 23 9.13 3.64 -11.81
N ARG A 24 9.84 3.47 -12.93
CA ARG A 24 9.66 4.28 -14.15
C ARG A 24 8.50 3.81 -15.03
N ASP A 25 7.90 2.66 -14.73
CA ASP A 25 6.76 2.15 -15.50
C ASP A 25 5.43 2.74 -15.04
N ILE A 26 5.43 3.46 -13.91
CA ILE A 26 4.24 4.14 -13.40
C ILE A 26 3.92 5.32 -14.32
N GLU A 27 2.85 5.18 -15.10
CA GLU A 27 2.36 6.24 -15.99
C GLU A 27 1.62 7.33 -15.19
N CYS A 28 0.90 6.93 -14.14
CA CYS A 28 0.21 7.86 -13.26
C CYS A 28 0.23 7.36 -11.81
N LEU A 29 0.84 8.16 -10.94
CA LEU A 29 0.79 8.01 -9.51
C LEU A 29 -0.29 8.92 -8.93
N ILE A 30 -1.18 8.37 -8.10
CA ILE A 30 -2.29 9.09 -7.48
C ILE A 30 -2.18 8.94 -5.98
N VAL A 31 -2.24 10.06 -5.26
CA VAL A 31 -2.24 10.08 -3.79
C VAL A 31 -3.61 10.54 -3.31
N ILE A 32 -4.30 9.67 -2.57
CA ILE A 32 -5.55 10.00 -1.90
C ILE A 32 -5.19 10.64 -0.57
N ASN A 33 -5.47 11.94 -0.44
CA ASN A 33 -4.97 12.74 0.66
C ASN A 33 -6.13 13.55 1.26
N GLU A 34 -6.69 13.07 2.36
CA GLU A 34 -7.79 13.73 3.06
C GLU A 34 -7.33 14.95 3.88
N LYS A 35 -6.04 15.04 4.27
CA LYS A 35 -5.36 16.20 4.89
C LYS A 35 -3.88 15.87 5.06
N LYS A 36 -2.98 16.84 4.76
CA LYS A 36 -1.50 16.81 4.98
C LYS A 36 -0.88 15.40 5.20
N SER A 37 -1.12 14.47 4.27
CA SER A 37 -0.48 13.14 4.34
C SER A 37 1.04 13.30 4.15
N ASP A 38 1.81 12.68 5.04
CA ASP A 38 3.27 12.70 5.01
C ASP A 38 3.81 12.18 3.67
N VAL A 39 3.13 11.24 3.00
CA VAL A 39 3.60 10.66 1.74
C VAL A 39 3.70 11.67 0.60
N ALA A 40 2.83 12.68 0.57
CA ALA A 40 2.88 13.72 -0.46
C ALA A 40 4.16 14.55 -0.34
N LYS A 41 4.55 14.87 0.90
CA LYS A 41 5.78 15.58 1.21
C LYS A 41 7.01 14.75 0.81
N GLU A 42 6.99 13.45 1.11
CA GLU A 42 8.07 12.54 0.73
C GLU A 42 8.21 12.43 -0.80
N PHE A 43 7.11 12.43 -1.56
CA PHE A 43 7.17 12.49 -3.02
C PHE A 43 7.72 13.82 -3.55
N ASP A 44 7.32 14.95 -2.94
CA ASP A 44 7.85 16.28 -3.31
C ASP A 44 9.36 16.34 -3.09
N GLU A 45 9.87 15.82 -1.96
CA GLU A 45 11.31 15.76 -1.64
C GLU A 45 12.10 14.87 -2.62
N LEU A 46 11.48 13.79 -3.10
CA LEU A 46 12.07 12.90 -4.11
C LEU A 46 11.92 13.43 -5.56
N GLY A 47 11.20 14.53 -5.77
CA GLY A 47 10.87 15.03 -7.11
C GLY A 47 9.98 14.08 -7.92
N THR A 48 9.21 13.22 -7.25
CA THR A 48 8.31 12.25 -7.89
C THR A 48 7.00 12.93 -8.27
N ALA A 49 6.60 12.86 -9.54
CA ALA A 49 5.34 13.44 -10.00
C ALA A 49 4.14 12.59 -9.55
N TYR A 50 3.14 13.22 -8.93
CA TYR A 50 1.89 12.57 -8.54
C TYR A 50 0.68 13.49 -8.72
N GLN A 51 -0.50 12.89 -8.76
CA GLN A 51 -1.79 13.60 -8.74
C GLN A 51 -2.43 13.45 -7.38
N LYS A 52 -2.76 14.57 -6.73
CA LYS A 52 -3.50 14.56 -5.46
C LYS A 52 -5.00 14.56 -5.73
N LEU A 53 -5.71 13.61 -5.13
CA LEU A 53 -7.17 13.49 -5.24
C LEU A 53 -7.79 13.32 -3.85
N SER A 54 -9.03 13.77 -3.71
CA SER A 54 -9.86 13.37 -2.57
C SER A 54 -10.50 12.00 -2.88
N PRO A 55 -10.83 11.21 -1.84
CA PRO A 55 -11.51 9.92 -2.04
C PRO A 55 -12.79 10.05 -2.86
N ASP A 56 -13.54 11.15 -2.67
CA ASP A 56 -14.80 11.45 -3.38
C ASP A 56 -14.61 11.78 -4.86
N MET A 57 -13.38 12.13 -5.27
CA MET A 57 -13.05 12.61 -6.61
C MET A 57 -12.22 11.61 -7.41
N LEU A 58 -12.20 10.32 -7.02
CA LEU A 58 -11.56 9.29 -7.84
C LEU A 58 -12.12 9.37 -9.27
N PRO A 59 -11.27 9.65 -10.29
CA PRO A 59 -11.76 9.94 -11.62
C PRO A 59 -12.62 8.79 -12.13
N LEU A 60 -13.88 9.12 -12.45
CA LEU A 60 -14.74 8.31 -13.31
C LEU A 60 -14.03 8.18 -14.67
N GLY A 61 -13.15 7.19 -14.81
CA GLY A 61 -12.26 7.09 -15.97
C GLY A 61 -10.84 6.62 -15.68
N LEU A 62 -10.47 6.36 -14.42
CA LEU A 62 -9.20 5.70 -14.11
C LEU A 62 -9.05 4.38 -14.87
N LYS A 63 -10.16 3.67 -15.08
CA LYS A 63 -10.24 2.45 -15.90
C LYS A 63 -9.90 2.63 -17.39
N GLN A 64 -9.81 3.86 -17.88
CA GLN A 64 -9.59 4.19 -19.29
C GLN A 64 -8.17 4.70 -19.59
N LYS A 65 -7.37 5.00 -18.56
CA LYS A 65 -5.96 5.35 -18.75
C LYS A 65 -5.17 4.11 -19.21
N LYS A 66 -4.29 4.29 -20.19
CA LYS A 66 -3.34 3.26 -20.62
C LYS A 66 -2.22 3.14 -19.58
N GLY A 67 -1.41 2.08 -19.73
CA GLY A 67 -0.25 1.80 -18.88
C GLY A 67 -0.56 1.37 -17.44
N PHE A 68 0.51 1.35 -16.65
CA PHE A 68 0.48 0.95 -15.25
C PHE A 68 0.27 2.16 -14.35
N ASN A 69 -0.81 2.14 -13.58
CA ASN A 69 -1.26 3.26 -12.75
C ASN A 69 -1.32 2.80 -11.28
N VAL A 70 -0.95 3.68 -10.35
CA VAL A 70 -0.92 3.37 -8.93
C VAL A 70 -1.70 4.41 -8.14
N ILE A 71 -2.59 3.95 -7.27
CA ILE A 71 -3.25 4.75 -6.24
C ILE A 71 -2.59 4.42 -4.90
N VAL A 72 -2.25 5.43 -4.12
CA VAL A 72 -1.75 5.30 -2.75
C VAL A 72 -2.75 5.95 -1.82
N ASP A 73 -3.25 5.18 -0.85
CA ASP A 73 -4.14 5.65 0.20
C ASP A 73 -3.64 5.16 1.56
N LEU A 74 -2.99 6.05 2.31
CA LEU A 74 -2.40 5.75 3.61
C LEU A 74 -3.36 6.15 4.74
N GLN A 75 -3.52 5.28 5.72
CA GLN A 75 -4.28 5.58 6.93
C GLN A 75 -3.39 6.26 7.98
N SER A 76 -4.03 7.09 8.79
CA SER A 76 -3.33 7.88 9.81
C SER A 76 -2.73 7.02 10.91
N VAL A 77 -1.53 7.41 11.37
CA VAL A 77 -0.88 6.81 12.55
C VAL A 77 -1.78 6.85 13.78
N SER A 78 -2.64 7.88 13.89
CA SER A 78 -3.55 8.06 15.03
C SER A 78 -4.58 6.92 15.21
N LEU A 79 -4.86 6.16 14.15
CA LEU A 79 -5.77 5.02 14.18
C LEU A 79 -5.15 3.80 14.89
N HIS A 80 -3.82 3.73 14.99
CA HIS A 80 -3.12 2.58 15.57
C HIS A 80 -3.35 2.37 17.08
N ASN A 81 -3.96 3.35 17.74
CA ASN A 81 -4.43 3.20 19.13
C ASN A 81 -5.65 2.27 19.23
N ASP A 82 -6.30 1.91 18.12
CA ASP A 82 -7.48 1.07 18.06
C ASP A 82 -7.45 0.13 16.84
N GLN A 83 -6.96 -1.10 17.06
CA GLN A 83 -6.83 -2.11 16.01
C GLN A 83 -8.17 -2.42 15.31
N SER A 84 -9.31 -2.33 16.01
CA SER A 84 -10.62 -2.58 15.41
C SER A 84 -10.98 -1.49 14.40
N LYS A 85 -10.60 -0.23 14.68
CA LYS A 85 -10.77 0.88 13.74
C LYS A 85 -9.88 0.73 12.51
N VAL A 86 -8.59 0.44 12.68
CA VAL A 86 -7.65 0.22 11.55
C VAL A 86 -8.19 -0.89 10.65
N LYS A 87 -8.62 -2.01 11.24
CA LYS A 87 -9.16 -3.14 10.49
C LYS A 87 -10.43 -2.79 9.73
N LYS A 88 -11.38 -2.13 10.38
CA LYS A 88 -12.63 -1.68 9.74
C LYS A 88 -12.36 -0.72 8.58
N GLU A 89 -11.49 0.26 8.78
CA GLU A 89 -11.13 1.22 7.73
C GLU A 89 -10.42 0.55 6.56
N THR A 90 -9.48 -0.35 6.86
CA THR A 90 -8.81 -1.18 5.85
C THR A 90 -9.81 -1.99 5.03
N TYR A 91 -10.79 -2.64 5.69
CA TYR A 91 -11.81 -3.42 5.00
C TYR A 91 -12.65 -2.56 4.04
N GLU A 92 -13.12 -1.39 4.50
CA GLU A 92 -13.90 -0.48 3.65
C GLU A 92 -13.06 0.08 2.49
N LYS A 93 -11.79 0.40 2.71
CA LYS A 93 -10.86 0.81 1.64
C LYS A 93 -10.66 -0.31 0.62
N ILE A 94 -10.43 -1.56 1.05
CA ILE A 94 -10.31 -2.70 0.12
C ILE A 94 -11.60 -2.87 -0.70
N LYS A 95 -12.77 -2.79 -0.06
CA LYS A 95 -14.07 -2.90 -0.73
C LYS A 95 -14.31 -1.78 -1.74
N PHE A 96 -13.81 -0.59 -1.48
CA PHE A 96 -13.87 0.55 -2.39
C PHE A 96 -12.88 0.39 -3.55
N TYR A 97 -11.59 0.23 -3.24
CA TYR A 97 -10.52 0.14 -4.24
C TYR A 97 -10.64 -1.11 -5.10
N GLY A 98 -11.04 -2.25 -4.54
CA GLY A 98 -11.27 -3.49 -5.29
C GLY A 98 -12.37 -3.40 -6.36
N LYS A 99 -13.23 -2.37 -6.32
CA LYS A 99 -14.19 -2.09 -7.41
C LYS A 99 -13.56 -1.33 -8.57
N VAL A 100 -12.53 -0.54 -8.30
CA VAL A 100 -11.90 0.37 -9.28
C VAL A 100 -10.57 -0.14 -9.80
N SER A 101 -9.80 -0.89 -8.99
CA SER A 101 -8.48 -1.42 -9.31
C SER A 101 -8.51 -2.89 -9.75
N SER A 102 -7.49 -3.29 -10.49
CA SER A 102 -7.25 -4.69 -10.88
C SER A 102 -6.47 -5.45 -9.80
N GLY A 103 -5.76 -4.72 -8.93
CA GLY A 103 -5.12 -5.27 -7.75
C GLY A 103 -5.08 -4.31 -6.56
N VAL A 104 -5.01 -4.89 -5.36
CA VAL A 104 -4.88 -4.21 -4.09
C VAL A 104 -3.67 -4.77 -3.35
N LEU A 105 -2.71 -3.92 -3.02
CA LEU A 105 -1.55 -4.23 -2.20
C LEU A 105 -1.77 -3.67 -0.80
N LEU A 106 -1.73 -4.54 0.20
CA LEU A 106 -1.83 -4.16 1.61
C LEU A 106 -0.44 -4.11 2.23
N LEU A 107 0.00 -2.90 2.57
CA LEU A 107 1.28 -2.63 3.24
C LEU A 107 1.04 -2.35 4.74
N TYR A 108 0.53 -3.37 5.42
CA TYR A 108 0.38 -3.40 6.88
C TYR A 108 1.25 -4.52 7.45
N ASP A 109 1.68 -4.35 8.70
CA ASP A 109 2.41 -5.38 9.42
C ASP A 109 1.60 -6.69 9.50
N ILE A 110 2.18 -7.74 8.93
CA ILE A 110 1.58 -9.08 8.77
C ILE A 110 2.25 -10.10 9.70
N GLY A 111 3.02 -9.62 10.67
CA GLY A 111 3.46 -10.45 11.79
C GLY A 111 2.34 -10.84 12.76
N ASN A 112 1.11 -10.31 12.58
CA ASN A 112 -0.01 -10.60 13.46
C ASN A 112 -1.25 -10.99 12.65
N ASP A 113 -1.98 -12.00 13.10
CA ASP A 113 -3.16 -12.61 12.46
C ASP A 113 -4.37 -11.63 12.31
N THR A 114 -4.16 -10.36 12.68
CA THR A 114 -5.14 -9.28 12.73
C THR A 114 -5.94 -9.08 11.44
N PHE A 115 -5.31 -9.28 10.28
CA PHE A 115 -5.92 -9.08 8.95
C PHE A 115 -6.20 -10.38 8.19
N ALA A 116 -5.99 -11.56 8.80
CA ALA A 116 -6.15 -12.83 8.09
C ALA A 116 -7.59 -13.11 7.64
N ASP A 117 -8.57 -12.69 8.43
CA ASP A 117 -9.99 -12.73 8.07
C ASP A 117 -10.32 -11.76 6.93
N VAL A 118 -9.78 -10.53 6.97
CA VAL A 118 -9.93 -9.56 5.88
C VAL A 118 -9.41 -10.15 4.57
N TYR A 119 -8.21 -10.73 4.58
CA TYR A 119 -7.64 -11.37 3.39
C TYR A 119 -8.51 -12.55 2.91
N SER A 120 -9.00 -13.37 3.85
CA SER A 120 -9.84 -14.53 3.54
C SER A 120 -11.15 -14.13 2.85
N ASP A 121 -11.79 -13.04 3.30
CA ASP A 121 -13.03 -12.52 2.73
C ASP A 121 -12.84 -12.06 1.28
N PHE A 122 -11.66 -11.51 0.94
CA PHE A 122 -11.38 -11.02 -0.41
C PHE A 122 -10.66 -12.02 -1.32
N LYS A 123 -10.30 -13.22 -0.84
CA LYS A 123 -9.55 -14.24 -1.62
C LYS A 123 -10.23 -14.66 -2.93
N ARG A 124 -11.56 -14.57 -3.01
CA ARG A 124 -12.36 -14.91 -4.20
C ARG A 124 -12.85 -13.68 -4.97
N SER A 125 -12.26 -12.52 -4.72
CA SER A 125 -12.61 -11.28 -5.42
C SER A 125 -12.14 -11.28 -6.87
N ARG A 126 -12.69 -10.37 -7.67
CA ARG A 126 -12.31 -10.18 -9.09
C ARG A 126 -11.01 -9.39 -9.26
N PHE A 127 -10.40 -8.92 -8.18
CA PHE A 127 -9.12 -8.22 -8.16
C PHE A 127 -8.07 -9.09 -7.46
N HIS A 128 -6.80 -8.90 -7.81
CA HIS A 128 -5.69 -9.55 -7.13
C HIS A 128 -5.40 -8.85 -5.80
N MET A 129 -5.40 -9.58 -4.71
CA MET A 129 -4.98 -9.06 -3.41
C MET A 129 -3.61 -9.63 -3.06
N MET A 130 -2.71 -8.78 -2.56
CA MET A 130 -1.41 -9.20 -2.05
C MET A 130 -1.10 -8.46 -0.75
N THR A 131 -0.37 -9.14 0.12
CA THR A 131 0.01 -8.67 1.45
C THR A 131 1.51 -8.93 1.69
N LEU A 132 2.16 -8.20 2.60
CA LEU A 132 3.55 -8.49 3.02
C LEU A 132 3.64 -9.87 3.67
N GLY A 133 4.31 -10.82 3.01
CA GLY A 133 4.44 -12.18 3.54
C GLY A 133 3.88 -13.26 2.62
N ASP A 134 3.07 -12.90 1.62
CA ASP A 134 2.75 -13.80 0.50
C ASP A 134 4.03 -14.24 -0.26
N THR A 135 5.12 -13.48 -0.09
CA THR A 135 6.42 -13.68 -0.74
C THR A 135 7.47 -14.34 0.16
N ALA A 136 7.21 -14.46 1.46
CA ALA A 136 8.12 -15.10 2.42
C ALA A 136 8.01 -16.63 2.31
N GLY A 137 8.53 -17.20 1.22
CA GLY A 137 8.54 -18.65 1.03
C GLY A 137 9.36 -19.35 2.12
N LYS A 138 8.71 -20.16 2.97
CA LYS A 138 9.21 -21.28 3.81
C LYS A 138 10.54 -21.15 4.60
N ASN A 139 11.24 -20.02 4.54
CA ASN A 139 12.42 -19.67 5.31
C ASN A 139 12.11 -18.47 6.22
N SER A 140 10.85 -18.38 6.68
CA SER A 140 10.31 -17.31 7.51
C SER A 140 10.69 -17.46 8.99
N GLU A 141 11.93 -17.87 9.28
CA GLU A 141 12.52 -17.67 10.62
C GLU A 141 13.07 -16.24 10.80
N LYS A 142 13.08 -15.42 9.73
CA LYS A 142 13.66 -14.05 9.77
C LYS A 142 12.67 -12.89 9.65
N VAL A 143 11.38 -13.17 9.49
CA VAL A 143 10.32 -12.13 9.52
C VAL A 143 9.43 -12.29 10.77
N GLU A 144 9.91 -13.03 11.77
CA GLU A 144 9.40 -12.92 13.15
C GLU A 144 9.90 -11.59 13.74
N GLY A 145 9.26 -10.48 13.41
CA GLY A 145 9.72 -9.19 13.95
C GLY A 145 9.11 -7.91 13.41
N ILE A 146 8.25 -7.95 12.38
CA ILE A 146 7.59 -6.71 11.92
C ILE A 146 6.51 -6.23 12.93
N GLY A 147 6.08 -7.11 13.85
CA GLY A 147 5.36 -6.77 15.09
C GLY A 147 6.04 -5.70 15.96
N PHE A 148 7.32 -5.39 15.70
CA PHE A 148 8.13 -4.42 16.43
C PHE A 148 8.22 -3.04 15.77
N CYS A 149 7.78 -2.89 14.52
CA CYS A 149 7.99 -1.64 13.77
C CYS A 149 7.06 -0.51 14.19
N ILE A 150 5.87 -0.82 14.72
CA ILE A 150 4.92 0.21 15.20
C ILE A 150 5.29 0.67 16.62
N GLY A 151 5.90 -0.20 17.44
CA GLY A 151 6.21 0.09 18.84
C GLY A 151 7.38 1.06 19.05
N ASN A 152 8.35 1.11 18.13
CA ASN A 152 9.60 1.85 18.31
C ASN A 152 9.99 2.82 17.18
N ARG A 153 9.21 2.94 16.10
CA ARG A 153 9.50 3.97 15.08
C ARG A 153 9.01 5.34 15.50
N THR A 154 9.90 6.14 16.05
CA THR A 154 9.80 7.59 16.01
C THR A 154 10.29 8.08 14.64
N GLY A 155 9.47 7.92 13.58
CA GLY A 155 9.68 8.55 12.26
C GLY A 155 11.13 8.74 11.83
N GLY A 156 11.88 7.63 11.66
CA GLY A 156 13.30 7.68 11.33
C GLY A 156 13.58 8.51 10.08
N GLU A 157 14.71 9.23 10.05
CA GLU A 157 15.14 10.01 8.89
C GLU A 157 15.37 9.12 7.65
N ILE A 158 15.77 7.86 7.87
CA ILE A 158 16.18 6.90 6.85
C ILE A 158 15.17 5.74 6.79
N PRO A 159 14.69 5.36 5.59
CA PRO A 159 13.83 4.20 5.43
C PRO A 159 14.53 2.90 5.79
N ASP A 160 13.77 1.95 6.31
CA ASP A 160 14.30 0.66 6.78
C ASP A 160 14.50 -0.27 5.58
N PRO A 161 15.75 -0.73 5.31
CA PRO A 161 16.04 -1.59 4.17
C PRO A 161 15.26 -2.90 4.17
N LEU A 162 14.98 -3.49 5.33
CA LEU A 162 14.26 -4.76 5.44
C LEU A 162 12.78 -4.58 5.09
N ILE A 163 12.19 -3.47 5.54
CA ILE A 163 10.81 -3.12 5.20
C ILE A 163 10.71 -2.83 3.70
N LEU A 164 11.66 -2.07 3.15
CA LEU A 164 11.68 -1.73 1.73
C LEU A 164 11.81 -2.99 0.85
N GLU A 165 12.67 -3.93 1.19
CA GLU A 165 12.82 -5.21 0.46
C GLU A 165 11.53 -6.04 0.48
N ALA A 166 10.86 -6.13 1.63
CA ALA A 166 9.58 -6.83 1.74
C ALA A 166 8.48 -6.16 0.90
N TYR A 167 8.45 -4.83 0.90
CA TYR A 167 7.50 -4.01 0.14
C TYR A 167 7.74 -4.19 -1.35
N GLU A 168 8.99 -4.11 -1.79
CA GLU A 168 9.41 -4.30 -3.18
C GLU A 168 9.05 -5.69 -3.71
N SER A 169 9.33 -6.74 -2.95
CA SER A 169 9.00 -8.11 -3.34
C SER A 169 7.49 -8.30 -3.60
N SER A 170 6.65 -7.80 -2.68
CA SER A 170 5.19 -7.89 -2.79
C SER A 170 4.67 -7.00 -3.93
N TYR A 171 5.24 -5.82 -4.09
CA TYR A 171 4.90 -4.89 -5.15
C TYR A 171 5.17 -5.46 -6.55
N VAL A 172 6.38 -5.99 -6.78
CA VAL A 172 6.78 -6.56 -8.08
C VAL A 172 5.88 -7.72 -8.46
N GLN A 173 5.62 -8.65 -7.53
CA GLN A 173 4.77 -9.81 -7.83
C GLN A 173 3.33 -9.43 -8.15
N LEU A 174 2.77 -8.44 -7.45
CA LEU A 174 1.43 -7.95 -7.80
C LEU A 174 1.47 -7.23 -9.15
N LYS A 175 2.47 -6.38 -9.40
CA LYS A 175 2.63 -5.67 -10.68
C LYS A 175 2.70 -6.63 -11.85
N GLU A 176 3.49 -7.70 -11.77
CA GLU A 176 3.57 -8.76 -12.79
C GLU A 176 2.19 -9.38 -13.08
N LYS A 177 1.40 -9.69 -12.04
CA LYS A 177 0.04 -10.21 -12.22
C LYS A 177 -0.92 -9.23 -12.89
N LEU A 178 -0.66 -7.93 -12.81
CA LEU A 178 -1.53 -6.89 -13.36
C LEU A 178 -1.16 -6.49 -14.80
N VAL A 179 0.08 -6.71 -15.22
CA VAL A 179 0.62 -6.26 -16.52
C VAL A 179 0.52 -7.35 -17.61
N ILE A 180 0.16 -8.59 -17.24
CA ILE A 180 -0.16 -9.70 -18.16
C ILE A 180 -1.46 -9.46 -18.93
#